data_AF-A0A4R6ABF0-F1
#
_entry.id   AF-A0A4R6ABF0-F1
#
_cell.length_a   1.000
_cell.length_b   1.000
_cell.length_c   1.000
_cell.angle_alpha   90.00
_cell.angle_beta   90.00
_cell.angle_gamma   90.00
#
_symmetry.space_group_name_H-M   'P 1'
#
loop_
_entity.id
_entity.type
_entity.pdbx_description
1 polymer ?
#
loop_
_entity_poly.entity_id
_entity_poly.type
_entity_poly.pdbx_seq_one_letter_code
_entity_poly.pdbx_strand_id
1 'polypeptide(L)'
;MSDPATPHGPWHPGLKSQIPARLLPLSTLFRPEAATRTYAEVQELSDATGLPPFDLAAFRPERLVAHEILIRVTADLHIPDGPDYADLGVNLRGMVVAILEGHVRPEMASLVDAFDAFRARIADRLQAEVAPARDTSAAAEPPRPLLARLLRRPAPPPAPAPDPMADGLGRLEDWTARARRADDPIERACAAALAWAAGAILRTRGRLPADPGILTGLALARICNDEGSRVIGQALAPIFDRAARSLGYTVLPTQAEPVIMNVKGASAAGKSTLRALQRDLAERLGVPWDDFALISPDYWRKFLLDYGSLGDDYKYAAALTGHELAIIDQKLDRYMADKAESGQMTHLLIDRFRFDSFSAEKDRPADTRLLTRFGHRVYLFFVITPPEATVERAWIRGLDTGRYKAVDDLLHHNVEAFTGMPQLFFSWALARDREVHFEFLDNSVPKGSRPRTIASGWNGRMAIYDAGGMLNVDRFRKIEIDATCPSDVYLPGAEDPASNTGFLRACLERMDSLRFVDPADGTPWAIAERGTVVWRGDPPPDCPEAVRGLLDELGPEAGRGTPPEGGLDHRDELGSVVGRMV
;
A
#
# COMPACT_ATOMS: atom_id res chain seq x y z
N MET A 1 -35.58 -2.56 1.97
CA MET A 1 -36.41 -1.35 1.91
C MET A 1 -35.83 -0.39 2.93
N SER A 2 -35.22 0.70 2.47
CA SER A 2 -34.61 1.73 3.33
C SER A 2 -35.71 2.65 3.85
N ASP A 3 -35.70 2.86 5.16
CA ASP A 3 -36.62 3.73 5.90
C ASP A 3 -36.42 5.21 5.45
N PRO A 4 -37.44 5.90 4.95
CA PRO A 4 -37.30 7.23 4.36
C PRO A 4 -37.42 8.34 5.41
N ALA A 5 -36.51 8.42 6.39
CA ALA A 5 -36.52 9.55 7.35
C ALA A 5 -35.23 9.83 8.15
N THR A 6 -34.11 9.14 7.96
CA THR A 6 -32.86 9.54 8.65
C THR A 6 -32.01 10.43 7.73
N PRO A 7 -31.81 11.72 8.05
CA PRO A 7 -30.87 12.54 7.30
C PRO A 7 -29.47 11.90 7.38
N HIS A 8 -28.82 11.75 6.22
CA HIS A 8 -27.47 11.20 6.19
C HIS A 8 -26.51 12.08 6.99
N GLY A 9 -25.65 11.44 7.76
CA GLY A 9 -24.67 12.09 8.61
C GLY A 9 -23.40 11.25 8.75
N PRO A 10 -22.41 11.70 9.55
CA PRO A 10 -21.11 11.05 9.66
C PRO A 10 -21.20 9.58 10.11
N TRP A 11 -22.09 9.29 11.05
CA TRP A 11 -22.30 7.95 11.60
C TRP A 11 -23.33 7.12 10.83
N HIS A 12 -24.06 7.74 9.90
CA HIS A 12 -25.04 7.08 9.02
C HIS A 12 -24.93 7.63 7.59
N PRO A 13 -23.80 7.37 6.91
CA PRO A 13 -23.49 8.06 5.66
C PRO A 13 -24.31 7.56 4.47
N GLY A 14 -25.10 6.49 4.65
CA GLY A 14 -25.92 5.90 3.58
C GLY A 14 -25.16 4.95 2.66
N LEU A 15 -23.97 4.49 3.07
CA LEU A 15 -23.21 3.45 2.40
C LEU A 15 -22.72 2.40 3.40
N LYS A 16 -22.40 1.21 2.88
CA LYS A 16 -21.79 0.09 3.62
C LYS A 16 -20.41 -0.20 3.05
N SER A 17 -19.53 -0.84 3.84
CA SER A 17 -18.22 -1.29 3.34
C SER A 17 -18.35 -2.27 2.18
N GLN A 18 -19.28 -3.22 2.30
CA GLN A 18 -19.57 -4.15 1.22
C GLN A 18 -20.34 -3.44 0.10
N ILE A 19 -19.77 -3.43 -1.10
CA ILE A 19 -20.40 -2.89 -2.30
C ILE A 19 -21.66 -3.73 -2.62
N PRO A 20 -22.84 -3.11 -2.77
CA PRO A 20 -24.06 -3.80 -3.18
C PRO A 20 -23.87 -4.58 -4.48
N ALA A 21 -24.44 -5.79 -4.58
CA ALA A 21 -24.27 -6.67 -5.75
C ALA A 21 -24.64 -5.98 -7.08
N ARG A 22 -25.69 -5.15 -7.09
CA ARG A 22 -26.12 -4.38 -8.27
C ARG A 22 -25.09 -3.34 -8.75
N LEU A 23 -24.14 -2.94 -7.89
CA LEU A 23 -23.09 -1.97 -8.19
C LEU A 23 -21.77 -2.62 -8.58
N LEU A 24 -21.56 -3.91 -8.29
CA LEU A 24 -20.31 -4.60 -8.65
C LEU A 24 -19.97 -4.52 -10.15
N PRO A 25 -20.95 -4.63 -11.10
CA PRO A 25 -20.67 -4.41 -12.51
C PRO A 25 -20.13 -3.02 -12.86
N LEU A 26 -20.37 -2.01 -12.00
CA LEU A 26 -19.88 -0.65 -12.20
C LEU A 26 -18.47 -0.43 -11.65
N SER A 27 -17.87 -1.43 -10.99
CA SER A 27 -16.47 -1.35 -10.59
C SER A 27 -15.60 -1.14 -11.81
N THR A 28 -14.60 -0.27 -11.70
CA THR A 28 -13.76 0.10 -12.83
C THR A 28 -12.97 -1.08 -13.41
N LEU A 29 -12.86 -2.19 -12.68
CA LEU A 29 -12.30 -3.45 -13.17
C LEU A 29 -13.13 -4.18 -14.22
N PHE A 30 -14.44 -3.89 -14.31
CA PHE A 30 -15.38 -4.65 -15.14
C PHE A 30 -16.13 -3.79 -16.16
N ARG A 31 -15.84 -2.49 -16.18
CA ARG A 31 -16.41 -1.57 -17.15
C ARG A 31 -15.87 -1.87 -18.55
N PRO A 32 -16.69 -1.79 -19.61
CA PRO A 32 -16.28 -2.15 -20.97
C PRO A 32 -15.21 -1.21 -21.52
N GLU A 33 -15.09 0.01 -20.99
CA GLU A 33 -14.01 0.93 -21.36
C GLU A 33 -12.65 0.51 -20.79
N ALA A 34 -12.65 -0.25 -19.68
CA ALA A 34 -11.45 -0.59 -18.92
C ALA A 34 -11.00 -2.05 -19.11
N ALA A 35 -11.95 -2.98 -19.24
CA ALA A 35 -11.69 -4.40 -19.24
C ALA A 35 -12.37 -5.14 -20.39
N THR A 36 -11.83 -6.30 -20.72
CA THR A 36 -12.34 -7.21 -21.76
C THR A 36 -13.39 -8.19 -21.25
N ARG A 37 -13.47 -8.40 -19.93
CA ARG A 37 -14.44 -9.28 -19.28
C ARG A 37 -15.43 -8.47 -18.46
N THR A 38 -16.69 -8.84 -18.55
CA THR A 38 -17.77 -8.31 -17.71
C THR A 38 -17.72 -8.94 -16.32
N TYR A 39 -18.40 -8.31 -15.35
CA TYR A 39 -18.51 -8.87 -14.00
C TYR A 39 -19.21 -10.24 -13.98
N ALA A 40 -20.19 -10.47 -14.86
CA ALA A 40 -20.90 -11.76 -14.94
C ALA A 40 -19.95 -12.89 -15.35
N GLU A 41 -19.16 -12.70 -16.42
CA GLU A 41 -18.16 -13.68 -16.86
C GLU A 41 -17.09 -13.92 -15.79
N VAL A 42 -16.66 -12.86 -15.11
CA VAL A 42 -15.71 -12.97 -14.00
C VAL A 42 -16.30 -13.73 -12.82
N GLN A 43 -17.58 -13.55 -12.50
CA GLN A 43 -18.24 -14.28 -11.42
C GLN A 43 -18.33 -15.78 -11.75
N GLU A 44 -18.69 -16.13 -12.98
CA GLU A 44 -18.68 -17.53 -13.44
C GLU A 44 -17.28 -18.16 -13.33
N LEU A 45 -16.24 -17.43 -13.73
CA LEU A 45 -14.85 -17.87 -13.59
C LEU A 45 -14.43 -18.00 -12.12
N SER A 46 -14.85 -17.06 -11.26
CA SER A 46 -14.62 -17.10 -9.81
C SER A 46 -15.23 -18.35 -9.21
N ASP A 47 -16.51 -18.61 -9.48
CA ASP A 47 -17.22 -19.79 -8.97
C ASP A 47 -16.59 -21.10 -9.51
N ALA A 48 -16.09 -21.06 -10.75
CA ALA A 48 -15.43 -22.20 -11.36
C ALA A 48 -14.02 -22.48 -10.80
N THR A 49 -13.28 -21.46 -10.38
CA THR A 49 -11.85 -21.59 -10.07
C THR A 49 -11.54 -21.42 -8.58
N GLY A 50 -12.43 -20.77 -7.84
CA GLY A 50 -12.22 -20.29 -6.47
C GLY A 50 -11.30 -19.08 -6.38
N LEU A 51 -10.96 -18.44 -7.50
CA LEU A 51 -10.21 -17.19 -7.51
C LEU A 51 -11.15 -16.02 -7.20
N PRO A 52 -10.74 -15.04 -6.38
CA PRO A 52 -11.54 -13.84 -6.13
C PRO A 52 -11.87 -13.11 -7.44
N PRO A 53 -13.10 -12.58 -7.62
CA PRO A 53 -13.48 -11.85 -8.83
C PRO A 53 -12.50 -10.74 -9.23
N PHE A 54 -11.97 -10.00 -8.25
CA PHE A 54 -11.08 -8.89 -8.51
C PHE A 54 -9.68 -9.31 -9.01
N ASP A 55 -9.25 -10.54 -8.74
CA ASP A 55 -7.99 -11.10 -9.26
C ASP A 55 -8.11 -11.57 -10.73
N LEU A 56 -9.34 -11.62 -11.25
CA LEU A 56 -9.67 -12.13 -12.59
C LEU A 56 -9.89 -11.03 -13.63
N ALA A 57 -9.68 -9.76 -13.24
CA ALA A 57 -9.75 -8.61 -14.13
C ALA A 57 -8.81 -8.81 -15.33
N ALA A 58 -9.24 -8.33 -16.51
CA ALA A 58 -8.46 -8.43 -17.75
C ALA A 58 -8.53 -7.09 -18.48
N PHE A 59 -7.57 -6.20 -18.17
CA PHE A 59 -7.59 -4.83 -18.68
C PHE A 59 -7.37 -4.78 -20.18
N ARG A 60 -8.00 -3.80 -20.82
CA ARG A 60 -7.70 -3.42 -22.21
C ARG A 60 -6.36 -2.67 -22.26
N PRO A 61 -5.58 -2.77 -23.35
CA PRO A 61 -4.31 -2.05 -23.48
C PRO A 61 -4.46 -0.54 -23.29
N GLU A 62 -5.54 0.07 -23.74
CA GLU A 62 -5.78 1.52 -23.58
C GLU A 62 -5.95 1.90 -22.10
N ARG A 63 -6.51 1.00 -21.28
CA ARG A 63 -6.61 1.22 -19.83
C ARG A 63 -5.24 1.07 -19.16
N LEU A 64 -4.42 0.12 -19.61
CA LEU A 64 -3.04 -0.01 -19.16
C LEU A 64 -2.21 1.23 -19.51
N VAL A 65 -2.42 1.83 -20.70
CA VAL A 65 -1.81 3.12 -21.07
C VAL A 65 -2.18 4.20 -20.06
N ALA A 66 -3.47 4.32 -19.69
CA ALA A 66 -3.89 5.26 -18.65
C ALA A 66 -3.19 5.01 -17.30
N HIS A 67 -2.98 3.74 -16.90
CA HIS A 67 -2.25 3.41 -15.68
C HIS A 67 -0.81 3.92 -15.76
N GLU A 68 -0.11 3.65 -16.87
CA GLU A 68 1.28 4.06 -17.05
C GLU A 68 1.45 5.59 -17.11
N ILE A 69 0.49 6.32 -17.70
CA ILE A 69 0.51 7.81 -17.68
C ILE A 69 0.30 8.32 -16.25
N LEU A 70 -0.67 7.78 -15.49
CA LEU A 70 -0.89 8.19 -14.09
C LEU A 70 0.37 8.00 -13.24
N ILE A 71 1.06 6.87 -13.43
CA ILE A 71 2.31 6.55 -12.73
C ILE A 71 3.39 7.57 -13.10
N ARG A 72 3.67 7.77 -14.39
CA ARG A 72 4.74 8.66 -14.86
C ARG A 72 4.50 10.13 -14.53
N VAL A 73 3.26 10.63 -14.66
CA VAL A 73 2.91 11.99 -14.22
C VAL A 73 3.19 12.16 -12.73
N THR A 74 2.86 11.15 -11.91
CA THR A 74 3.07 11.21 -10.46
C THR A 74 4.55 11.07 -10.06
N ALA A 75 5.31 10.23 -10.78
CA ALA A 75 6.66 9.84 -10.40
C ALA A 75 7.75 10.72 -11.03
N ASP A 76 7.52 11.28 -12.22
CA ASP A 76 8.56 11.92 -13.04
C ASP A 76 8.34 13.41 -13.29
N LEU A 77 7.13 13.92 -13.06
CA LEU A 77 6.81 15.33 -13.31
C LEU A 77 6.49 16.05 -12.00
N HIS A 78 6.88 17.32 -11.94
CA HIS A 78 6.38 18.22 -10.91
C HIS A 78 4.89 18.49 -11.17
N ILE A 79 4.07 18.30 -10.13
CA ILE A 79 2.65 18.61 -10.18
C ILE A 79 2.40 19.82 -9.28
N PRO A 80 1.95 20.96 -9.84
CA PRO A 80 1.60 22.12 -9.02
C PRO A 80 0.49 21.73 -8.04
N ASP A 81 0.75 21.87 -6.75
CA ASP A 81 -0.19 21.44 -5.70
C ASP A 81 -1.17 22.53 -5.27
N GLY A 82 -0.98 23.76 -5.75
CA GLY A 82 -1.88 24.91 -5.58
C GLY A 82 -2.05 25.39 -4.13
N PRO A 83 -2.73 26.53 -3.91
CA PRO A 83 -3.10 26.96 -2.57
C PRO A 83 -4.14 26.03 -1.92
N ASP A 84 -5.04 25.45 -2.72
CA ASP A 84 -6.13 24.62 -2.22
C ASP A 84 -5.80 23.12 -2.35
N TYR A 85 -6.21 22.33 -1.35
CA TYR A 85 -5.99 20.89 -1.33
C TYR A 85 -6.50 20.15 -2.59
N ALA A 86 -7.57 20.66 -3.20
CA ALA A 86 -8.18 20.07 -4.38
C ALA A 86 -7.35 20.29 -5.66
N ASP A 87 -6.53 21.34 -5.71
CA ASP A 87 -5.81 21.78 -6.90
C ASP A 87 -4.83 20.73 -7.39
N LEU A 88 -4.06 20.13 -6.49
CA LEU A 88 -3.19 19.00 -6.82
C LEU A 88 -3.90 17.91 -7.64
N GLY A 89 -5.10 17.52 -7.20
CA GLY A 89 -5.88 16.51 -7.90
C GLY A 89 -6.40 17.00 -9.26
N VAL A 90 -6.77 18.28 -9.37
CA VAL A 90 -7.20 18.91 -10.62
C VAL A 90 -6.04 18.98 -11.61
N ASN A 91 -4.88 19.48 -11.17
CA ASN A 91 -3.68 19.65 -11.97
C ASN A 91 -3.13 18.30 -12.44
N LEU A 92 -3.03 17.31 -11.56
CA LEU A 92 -2.64 15.94 -11.93
C LEU A 92 -3.52 15.40 -13.07
N ARG A 93 -4.85 15.47 -12.90
CA ARG A 93 -5.78 14.98 -13.93
C ARG A 93 -5.69 15.80 -15.21
N GLY A 94 -5.51 17.11 -15.12
CA GLY A 94 -5.31 17.99 -16.27
C GLY A 94 -4.06 17.59 -17.07
N MET A 95 -2.94 17.35 -16.40
CA MET A 95 -1.69 16.90 -17.02
C MET A 95 -1.86 15.53 -17.70
N VAL A 96 -2.48 14.58 -17.01
CA VAL A 96 -2.76 13.24 -17.56
C VAL A 96 -3.64 13.34 -18.81
N VAL A 97 -4.72 14.14 -18.78
CA VAL A 97 -5.61 14.35 -19.94
C VAL A 97 -4.86 15.02 -21.09
N ALA A 98 -4.06 16.05 -20.83
CA ALA A 98 -3.31 16.75 -21.88
C ALA A 98 -2.32 15.80 -22.60
N ILE A 99 -1.59 14.98 -21.85
CA ILE A 99 -0.68 13.98 -22.41
C ILE A 99 -1.46 12.90 -23.17
N LEU A 100 -2.49 12.34 -22.54
CA LEU A 100 -3.28 11.25 -23.12
C LEU A 100 -3.95 11.68 -24.43
N GLU A 101 -4.68 12.80 -24.43
CA GLU A 101 -5.45 13.24 -25.58
C GLU A 101 -4.58 13.89 -26.66
N GLY A 102 -3.61 14.72 -26.28
CA GLY A 102 -2.82 15.51 -27.22
C GLY A 102 -1.68 14.74 -27.86
N HIS A 103 -1.08 13.77 -27.16
CA HIS A 103 0.16 13.12 -27.60
C HIS A 103 0.06 11.60 -27.69
N VAL A 104 -0.65 10.95 -26.77
CA VAL A 104 -0.70 9.48 -26.74
C VAL A 104 -1.81 8.91 -27.63
N ARG A 105 -3.01 9.53 -27.63
CA ARG A 105 -4.15 9.08 -28.43
C ARG A 105 -3.84 8.97 -29.93
N PRO A 106 -3.10 9.90 -30.58
CA PRO A 106 -2.71 9.75 -31.98
C PRO A 106 -1.81 8.54 -32.27
N GLU A 107 -1.02 8.10 -31.28
CA GLU A 107 -0.07 6.99 -31.40
C GLU A 107 -0.60 5.68 -30.75
N MET A 108 -1.85 5.69 -30.24
CA MET A 108 -2.44 4.59 -29.45
C MET A 108 -2.41 3.25 -30.18
N ALA A 109 -2.65 3.23 -31.49
CA ALA A 109 -2.62 2.01 -32.29
C ALA A 109 -1.28 1.27 -32.17
N SER A 110 -0.16 2.00 -32.16
CA SER A 110 1.17 1.38 -32.03
C SER A 110 1.41 0.77 -30.64
N LEU A 111 0.85 1.37 -29.59
CA LEU A 111 0.90 0.84 -28.22
C LEU A 111 0.06 -0.43 -28.09
N VAL A 112 -1.12 -0.44 -28.71
CA VAL A 112 -2.00 -1.62 -28.77
C VAL A 112 -1.32 -2.75 -29.53
N ASP A 113 -0.72 -2.48 -30.70
CA ASP A 113 0.00 -3.48 -31.50
C ASP A 113 1.17 -4.09 -30.71
N ALA A 114 1.93 -3.27 -29.98
CA ALA A 114 3.02 -3.75 -29.14
C ALA A 114 2.51 -4.68 -28.01
N PHE A 115 1.38 -4.32 -27.39
CA PHE A 115 0.74 -5.16 -26.38
C PHE A 115 0.20 -6.46 -26.96
N ASP A 116 -0.47 -6.42 -28.11
CA ASP A 116 -1.05 -7.61 -28.73
C ASP A 116 0.03 -8.58 -29.24
N ALA A 117 1.14 -8.06 -29.77
CA ALA A 117 2.31 -8.86 -30.11
C ALA A 117 2.91 -9.55 -28.87
N PHE A 118 3.02 -8.83 -27.75
CA PHE A 118 3.44 -9.40 -26.47
C PHE A 118 2.48 -10.50 -25.99
N ARG A 119 1.18 -10.21 -25.99
CA ARG A 119 0.12 -11.13 -25.57
C ARG A 119 0.12 -12.40 -26.40
N ALA A 120 0.28 -12.32 -27.73
CA ALA A 120 0.38 -13.48 -28.61
C ALA A 120 1.57 -14.37 -28.23
N ARG A 121 2.75 -13.77 -28.03
CA ARG A 121 3.96 -14.49 -27.60
C ARG A 121 3.79 -15.20 -26.26
N ILE A 122 3.14 -14.56 -25.29
CA ILE A 122 2.86 -15.18 -23.98
C ILE A 122 1.84 -16.31 -24.13
N ALA A 123 0.80 -16.13 -24.95
CA ALA A 123 -0.20 -17.16 -25.21
C ALA A 123 0.46 -18.43 -25.80
N ASP A 124 1.32 -18.28 -26.81
CA ASP A 124 2.05 -19.39 -27.41
C ASP A 124 2.94 -20.10 -26.40
N ARG A 125 3.65 -19.34 -25.55
CA ARG A 125 4.48 -19.92 -24.48
C ARG A 125 3.64 -20.70 -23.48
N LEU A 126 2.57 -20.12 -22.94
CA LEU A 126 1.70 -20.79 -21.98
C LEU A 126 1.06 -22.05 -22.58
N GLN A 127 0.63 -22.00 -23.84
CA GLN A 127 0.10 -23.19 -24.52
C GLN A 127 1.14 -24.30 -24.62
N ALA A 128 2.39 -23.97 -24.95
CA ALA A 128 3.49 -24.94 -24.97
C ALA A 128 3.78 -25.54 -23.59
N GLU A 129 3.61 -24.76 -22.52
CA GLU A 129 3.85 -25.18 -21.13
C GLU A 129 2.73 -26.08 -20.56
N VAL A 130 1.47 -25.88 -20.99
CA VAL A 130 0.32 -26.66 -20.49
C VAL A 130 0.01 -27.85 -21.41
N ALA A 131 0.53 -27.86 -22.64
CA ALA A 131 0.38 -28.98 -23.56
C ALA A 131 0.82 -30.30 -22.88
N PRO A 132 0.07 -31.41 -23.07
CA PRO A 132 0.48 -32.69 -22.55
C PRO A 132 1.87 -33.03 -23.09
N ALA A 133 2.76 -33.53 -22.23
CA ALA A 133 4.05 -34.07 -22.65
C ALA A 133 3.77 -35.03 -23.81
N ARG A 134 4.26 -34.70 -25.01
CA ARG A 134 4.13 -35.61 -26.15
C ARG A 134 4.83 -36.89 -25.72
N ASP A 135 4.07 -37.97 -25.62
CA ASP A 135 4.60 -39.31 -25.40
C ASP A 135 5.60 -39.60 -26.53
N THR A 136 6.89 -39.33 -26.29
CA THR A 136 7.97 -39.75 -27.18
C THR A 136 8.21 -41.27 -27.09
N SER A 137 7.36 -42.00 -26.36
CA SER A 137 7.40 -43.45 -26.20
C SER A 137 6.31 -44.18 -27.01
N ALA A 138 5.92 -43.66 -28.16
CA ALA A 138 5.26 -44.47 -29.20
C ALA A 138 6.24 -44.75 -30.35
N ALA A 139 7.42 -45.30 -30.03
CA ALA A 139 8.19 -46.01 -31.04
C ALA A 139 7.33 -47.19 -31.50
N ALA A 140 6.88 -47.15 -32.77
CA ALA A 140 6.15 -48.25 -33.38
C ALA A 140 6.94 -49.54 -33.20
N GLU A 141 6.43 -50.48 -32.40
CA GLU A 141 7.05 -51.79 -32.29
C GLU A 141 7.05 -52.47 -33.67
N PRO A 142 8.19 -53.04 -34.10
CA PRO A 142 8.24 -53.77 -35.37
C PRO A 142 7.26 -54.96 -35.33
N PRO A 143 6.68 -55.36 -36.48
CA PRO A 143 5.70 -56.45 -36.52
C PRO A 143 6.34 -57.74 -36.02
N ARG A 144 5.84 -58.24 -34.87
CA ARG A 144 6.35 -59.47 -34.25
C ARG A 144 5.83 -60.72 -34.97
N PRO A 145 6.64 -61.77 -35.13
CA PRO A 145 6.29 -62.99 -35.88
C PRO A 145 5.14 -63.79 -35.23
N LEU A 146 4.35 -64.47 -36.07
CA LEU A 146 3.12 -65.22 -35.75
C LEU A 146 3.25 -66.22 -34.58
N LEU A 147 4.42 -66.81 -34.36
CA LEU A 147 4.67 -67.77 -33.28
C LEU A 147 4.69 -67.13 -31.87
N ALA A 148 4.93 -65.82 -31.75
CA ALA A 148 4.89 -65.10 -30.47
C ALA A 148 3.46 -64.83 -29.97
N ARG A 149 2.42 -65.02 -30.81
CA ARG A 149 1.01 -64.85 -30.43
C ARG A 149 0.40 -66.06 -29.72
N LEU A 150 1.02 -67.24 -29.81
CA LEU A 150 0.52 -68.48 -29.18
C LEU A 150 0.97 -68.67 -27.72
N LEU A 151 1.97 -67.90 -27.25
CA LEU A 151 2.40 -67.87 -25.84
C LEU A 151 1.87 -66.60 -25.17
N ARG A 152 0.53 -66.46 -25.13
CA ARG A 152 -0.13 -65.29 -24.54
C ARG A 152 -0.10 -65.38 -23.01
N ARG A 153 0.90 -64.76 -22.37
CA ARG A 153 0.80 -64.38 -20.96
C ARG A 153 -0.39 -63.41 -20.80
N PRO A 154 -1.23 -63.55 -19.76
CA PRO A 154 -2.26 -62.55 -19.48
C PRO A 154 -1.59 -61.19 -19.34
N ALA A 155 -2.09 -60.20 -20.05
CA ALA A 155 -1.61 -58.82 -19.91
C ALA A 155 -1.75 -58.43 -18.43
N PRO A 156 -0.75 -57.79 -17.82
CA PRO A 156 -0.92 -57.22 -16.49
C PRO A 156 -2.16 -56.30 -16.52
N PRO A 157 -2.93 -56.25 -15.42
CA PRO A 157 -4.08 -55.35 -15.35
C PRO A 157 -3.61 -53.93 -15.70
N PRO A 158 -4.43 -53.16 -16.45
CA PRO A 158 -4.07 -51.78 -16.78
C PRO A 158 -3.70 -51.07 -15.48
N ALA A 159 -2.58 -50.34 -15.51
CA ALA A 159 -2.15 -49.55 -14.36
C ALA A 159 -3.35 -48.70 -13.88
N PRO A 160 -3.55 -48.57 -12.56
CA PRO A 160 -4.62 -47.72 -12.05
C PRO A 160 -4.49 -46.34 -12.68
N ALA A 161 -5.61 -45.80 -13.16
CA ALA A 161 -5.63 -44.46 -13.74
C ALA A 161 -4.97 -43.51 -12.73
N PRO A 162 -4.02 -42.65 -13.17
CA PRO A 162 -3.34 -41.73 -12.27
C PRO A 162 -4.38 -40.89 -11.53
N ASP A 163 -4.20 -40.74 -10.22
CA ASP A 163 -5.05 -39.87 -9.41
C ASP A 163 -4.96 -38.43 -9.95
N PRO A 164 -6.06 -37.85 -10.46
CA PRO A 164 -6.06 -36.52 -11.04
C PRO A 164 -5.62 -35.42 -10.07
N MET A 165 -5.81 -35.63 -8.75
CA MET A 165 -5.31 -34.72 -7.73
C MET A 165 -3.79 -34.79 -7.65
N ALA A 166 -3.24 -36.00 -7.58
CA ALA A 166 -1.79 -36.22 -7.49
C ALA A 166 -1.05 -35.70 -8.74
N ASP A 167 -1.59 -35.92 -9.95
CA ASP A 167 -1.04 -35.34 -11.18
C ASP A 167 -1.06 -33.80 -11.13
N GLY A 168 -2.18 -33.22 -10.70
CA GLY A 168 -2.34 -31.78 -10.57
C GLY A 168 -1.37 -31.16 -9.57
N LEU A 169 -1.18 -31.79 -8.41
CA LEU A 169 -0.21 -31.37 -7.40
C LEU A 169 1.23 -31.47 -7.92
N GLY A 170 1.57 -32.53 -8.66
CA GLY A 170 2.89 -32.66 -9.30
C GLY A 170 3.18 -31.52 -10.28
N ARG A 171 2.20 -31.12 -11.11
CA ARG A 171 2.35 -29.96 -12.01
C ARG A 171 2.47 -28.63 -11.25
N LEU A 172 1.67 -28.46 -10.18
CA LEU A 172 1.76 -27.28 -9.33
C LEU A 172 3.16 -27.14 -8.70
N GLU A 173 3.72 -28.25 -8.21
CA GLU A 173 5.08 -28.29 -7.65
C GLU A 173 6.13 -27.95 -8.70
N ASP A 174 6.03 -28.52 -9.92
CA ASP A 174 6.94 -28.21 -11.02
C ASP A 174 6.92 -26.71 -11.37
N TRP A 175 5.73 -26.16 -11.65
CA TRP A 175 5.59 -24.73 -11.96
C TRP A 175 6.08 -23.84 -10.81
N THR A 176 5.81 -24.20 -9.56
CA THR A 176 6.30 -23.47 -8.39
C THR A 176 7.83 -23.51 -8.31
N ALA A 177 8.44 -24.67 -8.58
CA ALA A 177 9.88 -24.84 -8.55
C ALA A 177 10.57 -24.06 -9.68
N ARG A 178 9.98 -24.08 -10.89
CA ARG A 178 10.47 -23.30 -12.04
C ARG A 178 10.35 -21.81 -11.81
N ALA A 179 9.25 -21.34 -11.25
CA ALA A 179 9.09 -19.93 -10.86
C ALA A 179 10.17 -19.44 -9.89
N ARG A 180 10.77 -20.33 -9.09
CA ARG A 180 11.87 -19.97 -8.17
C ARG A 180 13.25 -20.03 -8.81
N ARG A 181 13.44 -20.87 -9.84
CA ARG A 181 14.75 -21.17 -10.45
C ARG A 181 14.99 -20.46 -11.78
N ALA A 182 13.93 -20.04 -12.47
CA ALA A 182 14.05 -19.45 -13.80
C ALA A 182 14.76 -18.10 -13.76
N ASP A 183 15.84 -17.97 -14.54
CA ASP A 183 16.57 -16.70 -14.72
C ASP A 183 15.78 -15.73 -15.61
N ASP A 184 15.20 -16.24 -16.72
CA ASP A 184 14.34 -15.46 -17.61
C ASP A 184 13.09 -14.94 -16.87
N PRO A 185 12.91 -13.61 -16.77
CA PRO A 185 11.74 -13.02 -16.14
C PRO A 185 10.41 -13.47 -16.75
N ILE A 186 10.35 -13.71 -18.06
CA ILE A 186 9.11 -14.13 -18.72
C ILE A 186 8.78 -15.57 -18.38
N GLU A 187 9.75 -16.49 -18.44
CA GLU A 187 9.54 -17.87 -17.98
C GLU A 187 9.11 -17.93 -16.52
N ARG A 188 9.77 -17.15 -15.65
CA ARG A 188 9.42 -17.03 -14.24
C ARG A 188 7.98 -16.57 -14.04
N ALA A 189 7.56 -15.53 -14.76
CA ALA A 189 6.19 -15.01 -14.70
C ALA A 189 5.16 -16.03 -15.20
N CYS A 190 5.44 -16.72 -16.31
CA CYS A 190 4.60 -17.79 -16.84
C CYS A 190 4.40 -18.92 -15.84
N ALA A 191 5.49 -19.45 -15.29
CA ALA A 191 5.46 -20.53 -14.31
C ALA A 191 4.71 -20.11 -13.03
N ALA A 192 4.96 -18.89 -12.53
CA ALA A 192 4.27 -18.37 -11.35
C ALA A 192 2.76 -18.19 -11.59
N ALA A 193 2.36 -17.70 -12.76
CA ALA A 193 0.96 -17.51 -13.12
C ALA A 193 0.21 -18.84 -13.29
N LEU A 194 0.86 -19.84 -13.88
CA LEU A 194 0.30 -21.20 -13.97
C LEU A 194 0.17 -21.84 -12.60
N ALA A 195 1.19 -21.75 -11.73
CA ALA A 195 1.13 -22.26 -10.36
C ALA A 195 0.00 -21.58 -9.55
N TRP A 196 -0.17 -20.26 -9.70
CA TRP A 196 -1.26 -19.53 -9.06
C TRP A 196 -2.65 -20.05 -9.49
N ALA A 197 -2.90 -20.14 -10.80
CA ALA A 197 -4.18 -20.60 -11.34
C ALA A 197 -4.46 -22.06 -10.97
N ALA A 198 -3.46 -22.93 -11.12
CA ALA A 198 -3.53 -24.34 -10.78
C ALA A 198 -3.81 -24.56 -9.29
N GLY A 199 -3.08 -23.86 -8.42
CA GLY A 199 -3.26 -23.96 -6.97
C GLY A 199 -4.66 -23.56 -6.52
N ALA A 200 -5.23 -22.50 -7.10
CA ALA A 200 -6.61 -22.11 -6.80
C ALA A 200 -7.62 -23.17 -7.26
N ILE A 201 -7.51 -23.64 -8.49
CA ILE A 201 -8.44 -24.63 -9.05
C ILE A 201 -8.33 -25.96 -8.30
N LEU A 202 -7.13 -26.41 -7.94
CA LEU A 202 -6.92 -27.64 -7.17
C LEU A 202 -7.56 -27.56 -5.79
N ARG A 203 -7.42 -26.44 -5.08
CA ARG A 203 -8.09 -26.24 -3.78
C ARG A 203 -9.61 -26.30 -3.90
N THR A 204 -10.16 -25.79 -5.00
CA THR A 204 -11.61 -25.68 -5.20
C THR A 204 -12.24 -26.98 -5.74
N ARG A 205 -11.58 -27.64 -6.69
CA ARG A 205 -12.14 -28.76 -7.47
C ARG A 205 -11.43 -30.09 -7.26
N GLY A 206 -10.25 -30.08 -6.64
CA GLY A 206 -9.42 -31.26 -6.43
C GLY A 206 -8.81 -31.87 -7.68
N ARG A 207 -8.89 -31.18 -8.82
CA ARG A 207 -8.26 -31.59 -10.09
C ARG A 207 -8.11 -30.38 -11.02
N LEU A 208 -7.14 -30.44 -11.93
CA LEU A 208 -6.97 -29.45 -12.99
C LEU A 208 -8.10 -29.54 -14.04
N PRO A 209 -8.41 -28.44 -14.76
CA PRO A 209 -9.43 -28.46 -15.79
C PRO A 209 -9.01 -29.35 -16.96
N ALA A 210 -10.00 -30.05 -17.55
CA ALA A 210 -9.76 -30.88 -18.74
C ALA A 210 -9.38 -30.05 -19.97
N ASP A 211 -9.85 -28.80 -20.04
CA ASP A 211 -9.46 -27.83 -21.06
C ASP A 211 -8.25 -27.01 -20.57
N PRO A 212 -7.05 -27.18 -21.18
CA PRO A 212 -5.87 -26.36 -20.94
C PRO A 212 -6.10 -24.86 -21.14
N GLY A 213 -7.09 -24.50 -21.96
CA GLY A 213 -7.46 -23.12 -22.26
C GLY A 213 -7.88 -22.32 -21.02
N ILE A 214 -8.48 -22.98 -20.02
CA ILE A 214 -8.88 -22.32 -18.76
C ILE A 214 -7.64 -21.85 -18.00
N LEU A 215 -6.66 -22.74 -17.75
CA LEU A 215 -5.42 -22.38 -17.07
C LEU A 215 -4.65 -21.31 -17.86
N THR A 216 -4.54 -21.50 -19.17
CA THR A 216 -3.84 -20.57 -20.08
C THR A 216 -4.49 -19.19 -20.06
N GLY A 217 -5.82 -19.10 -20.14
CA GLY A 217 -6.54 -17.83 -20.15
C GLY A 217 -6.48 -17.06 -18.83
N LEU A 218 -6.40 -17.76 -17.70
CA LEU A 218 -6.19 -17.16 -16.37
C LEU A 218 -4.77 -16.62 -16.23
N ALA A 219 -3.78 -17.46 -16.56
CA ALA A 219 -2.37 -17.07 -16.50
C ALA A 219 -2.05 -15.92 -17.47
N LEU A 220 -2.59 -15.97 -18.69
CA LEU A 220 -2.41 -14.94 -19.71
C LEU A 220 -2.96 -13.59 -19.24
N ALA A 221 -4.18 -13.56 -18.70
CA ALA A 221 -4.79 -12.31 -18.20
C ALA A 221 -3.95 -11.68 -17.09
N ARG A 222 -3.47 -12.49 -16.14
CA ARG A 222 -2.60 -12.03 -15.05
C ARG A 222 -1.29 -11.43 -15.59
N ILE A 223 -0.60 -12.14 -16.49
CA ILE A 223 0.67 -11.66 -17.07
C ILE A 223 0.45 -10.41 -17.92
N CYS A 224 -0.64 -10.34 -18.68
CA CYS A 224 -0.96 -9.15 -19.48
C CYS A 224 -1.22 -7.92 -18.60
N ASN A 225 -1.91 -8.08 -17.47
CA ASN A 225 -2.14 -6.97 -16.54
C ASN A 225 -0.83 -6.45 -15.93
N ASP A 226 0.14 -7.33 -15.67
CA ASP A 226 1.39 -6.98 -15.02
C ASP A 226 2.51 -6.64 -16.02
N GLU A 227 3.04 -7.63 -16.73
CA GLU A 227 4.15 -7.47 -17.69
C GLU A 227 3.69 -6.77 -18.97
N GLY A 228 2.45 -6.96 -19.39
CA GLY A 228 1.89 -6.22 -20.53
C GLY A 228 1.82 -4.72 -20.25
N SER A 229 1.54 -4.32 -18.99
CA SER A 229 1.66 -2.92 -18.55
C SER A 229 3.08 -2.39 -18.72
N ARG A 230 4.10 -3.19 -18.38
CA ARG A 230 5.52 -2.81 -18.53
C ARG A 230 5.93 -2.64 -19.98
N VAL A 231 5.47 -3.52 -20.88
CA VAL A 231 5.69 -3.37 -22.33
C VAL A 231 5.07 -2.08 -22.85
N ILE A 232 3.84 -1.77 -22.43
CA ILE A 232 3.19 -0.49 -22.76
C ILE A 232 4.00 0.67 -22.19
N GLY A 233 4.42 0.60 -20.92
CA GLY A 233 5.22 1.63 -20.27
C GLY A 233 6.52 1.92 -21.00
N GLN A 234 7.20 0.89 -21.52
CA GLN A 234 8.43 1.03 -22.31
C GLN A 234 8.16 1.70 -23.67
N ALA A 235 7.12 1.28 -24.37
CA ALA A 235 6.73 1.88 -25.65
C ALA A 235 6.20 3.33 -25.49
N LEU A 236 5.55 3.62 -24.37
CA LEU A 236 5.02 4.93 -24.01
C LEU A 236 6.12 5.94 -23.66
N ALA A 237 7.24 5.51 -23.07
CA ALA A 237 8.30 6.38 -22.58
C ALA A 237 8.73 7.48 -23.57
N PRO A 238 9.12 7.17 -24.83
CA PRO A 238 9.52 8.22 -25.78
C PRO A 238 8.38 9.16 -26.17
N ILE A 239 7.12 8.71 -26.13
CA ILE A 239 5.93 9.54 -26.41
C ILE A 239 5.72 10.51 -25.23
N PHE A 240 5.79 9.99 -24.01
CA PHE A 240 5.65 10.75 -22.77
C PHE A 240 6.71 11.86 -22.67
N ASP A 241 7.97 11.54 -22.95
CA ASP A 241 9.07 12.53 -22.91
C ASP A 241 8.87 13.67 -23.92
N ARG A 242 8.39 13.35 -25.13
CA ARG A 242 8.03 14.37 -26.13
C ARG A 242 6.86 15.21 -25.65
N ALA A 243 5.84 14.60 -25.07
CA ALA A 243 4.67 15.28 -24.54
C ALA A 243 5.05 16.25 -23.42
N ALA A 244 5.81 15.79 -22.41
CA ALA A 244 6.26 16.61 -21.30
C ALA A 244 7.05 17.85 -21.79
N ARG A 245 7.97 17.67 -22.73
CA ARG A 245 8.71 18.80 -23.34
C ARG A 245 7.81 19.75 -24.11
N SER A 246 6.90 19.22 -24.93
CA SER A 246 5.99 20.04 -25.76
C SER A 246 4.99 20.84 -24.94
N LEU A 247 4.55 20.28 -23.80
CA LEU A 247 3.61 20.92 -22.88
C LEU A 247 4.31 21.82 -21.85
N GLY A 248 5.65 21.86 -21.84
CA GLY A 248 6.42 22.66 -20.90
C GLY A 248 6.36 22.15 -19.46
N TYR A 249 6.12 20.85 -19.26
CA TYR A 249 6.11 20.26 -17.93
C TYR A 249 7.53 20.08 -17.39
N THR A 250 7.70 20.40 -16.11
CA THR A 250 8.96 20.23 -15.41
C THR A 250 9.17 18.75 -15.06
N VAL A 251 10.23 18.16 -15.63
CA VAL A 251 10.71 16.83 -15.24
C VAL A 251 11.47 16.94 -13.93
N LEU A 252 11.15 16.06 -12.98
CA LEU A 252 11.77 16.06 -11.67
C LEU A 252 13.26 15.67 -11.76
N PRO A 253 14.15 16.38 -11.06
CA PRO A 253 15.58 16.10 -11.12
C PRO A 253 15.94 14.82 -10.36
N THR A 254 16.88 14.06 -10.93
CA THR A 254 17.55 12.95 -10.23
C THR A 254 18.34 13.48 -9.03
N GLN A 255 18.25 12.76 -7.92
CA GLN A 255 18.85 13.11 -6.63
C GLN A 255 19.87 12.05 -6.22
N ALA A 256 21.10 12.49 -5.92
CA ALA A 256 22.14 11.61 -5.39
C ALA A 256 21.83 11.18 -3.94
N GLU A 257 21.24 12.08 -3.15
CA GLU A 257 20.81 11.84 -1.77
C GLU A 257 19.32 12.16 -1.63
N PRO A 258 18.42 11.23 -2.01
CA PRO A 258 16.99 11.51 -1.97
C PRO A 258 16.49 11.76 -0.54
N VAL A 259 15.88 12.93 -0.31
CA VAL A 259 15.05 13.22 0.86
C VAL A 259 13.65 12.66 0.66
N ILE A 260 13.15 11.91 1.64
CA ILE A 260 11.81 11.35 1.65
C ILE A 260 11.04 11.89 2.85
N MET A 261 9.85 12.41 2.61
CA MET A 261 8.89 12.80 3.65
C MET A 261 7.66 11.90 3.54
N ASN A 262 7.33 11.16 4.59
CA ASN A 262 6.24 10.18 4.58
C ASN A 262 5.29 10.40 5.74
N VAL A 263 4.00 10.54 5.42
CA VAL A 263 2.95 10.70 6.43
C VAL A 263 2.22 9.38 6.64
N LYS A 264 2.15 8.96 7.89
CA LYS A 264 1.44 7.77 8.37
C LYS A 264 0.31 8.16 9.31
N GLY A 265 -0.80 7.46 9.19
CA GLY A 265 -1.99 7.70 9.99
C GLY A 265 -3.23 7.14 9.30
N ALA A 266 -4.29 6.93 10.08
CA ALA A 266 -5.54 6.37 9.61
C ALA A 266 -6.18 7.20 8.48
N SER A 267 -7.16 6.62 7.81
CA SER A 267 -7.99 7.36 6.85
C SER A 267 -8.66 8.56 7.54
N ALA A 268 -8.64 9.73 6.90
CA ALA A 268 -9.18 10.97 7.46
C ALA A 268 -8.53 11.48 8.78
N ALA A 269 -7.36 10.96 9.16
CA ALA A 269 -6.57 11.48 10.28
C ALA A 269 -5.99 12.90 10.07
N GLY A 270 -6.23 13.53 8.91
CA GLY A 270 -5.71 14.88 8.61
C GLY A 270 -4.27 14.91 8.09
N LYS A 271 -3.79 13.83 7.45
CA LYS A 271 -2.45 13.79 6.82
C LYS A 271 -2.18 14.96 5.89
N SER A 272 -3.17 15.35 5.11
CA SER A 272 -3.03 16.42 4.11
C SER A 272 -2.85 17.81 4.73
N THR A 273 -3.21 18.03 5.99
CA THR A 273 -2.93 19.31 6.68
C THR A 273 -1.45 19.46 7.01
N LEU A 274 -0.66 18.39 6.94
CA LEU A 274 0.79 18.46 7.11
C LEU A 274 1.53 19.00 5.88
N ARG A 275 0.90 19.06 4.70
CA ARG A 275 1.60 19.42 3.46
C ARG A 275 2.28 20.80 3.54
N ALA A 276 1.60 21.78 4.11
CA ALA A 276 2.18 23.11 4.35
C ALA A 276 3.40 23.02 5.27
N LEU A 277 3.31 22.23 6.35
CA LEU A 277 4.39 22.08 7.31
C LEU A 277 5.59 21.29 6.74
N GLN A 278 5.32 20.36 5.83
CA GLN A 278 6.34 19.63 5.08
C GLN A 278 7.05 20.53 4.06
N ARG A 279 6.32 21.48 3.47
CA ARG A 279 6.91 22.53 2.63
C ARG A 279 7.83 23.44 3.44
N ASP A 280 7.36 23.91 4.59
CA ASP A 280 8.19 24.72 5.51
C ASP A 280 9.42 23.93 5.98
N LEU A 281 9.29 22.63 6.19
CA LEU A 281 10.44 21.76 6.47
C LEU A 281 11.40 21.68 5.29
N ALA A 282 10.91 21.46 4.06
CA ALA A 282 11.76 21.41 2.88
C ALA A 282 12.57 22.70 2.70
N GLU A 283 11.94 23.85 2.93
CA GLU A 283 12.61 25.16 2.92
C GLU A 283 13.72 25.24 4.00
N ARG A 284 13.43 24.83 5.24
CA ARG A 284 14.44 24.78 6.32
C ARG A 284 15.61 23.84 6.01
N LEU A 285 15.36 22.77 5.25
CA LEU A 285 16.38 21.83 4.80
C LEU A 285 17.15 22.32 3.55
N GLY A 286 16.74 23.43 2.95
CA GLY A 286 17.33 23.94 1.70
C GLY A 286 17.00 23.08 0.49
N VAL A 287 15.91 22.31 0.53
CA VAL A 287 15.48 21.43 -0.56
C VAL A 287 14.31 22.09 -1.30
N PRO A 288 14.41 22.32 -2.63
CA PRO A 288 13.31 22.89 -3.40
C PRO A 288 12.06 22.00 -3.30
N TRP A 289 10.93 22.60 -2.91
CA TRP A 289 9.66 21.88 -2.83
C TRP A 289 9.25 21.26 -4.18
N ASP A 290 9.57 21.95 -5.27
CA ASP A 290 9.18 21.55 -6.61
C ASP A 290 9.93 20.30 -7.12
N ASP A 291 11.00 19.89 -6.42
CA ASP A 291 11.79 18.69 -6.74
C ASP A 291 11.20 17.40 -6.13
N PHE A 292 10.12 17.51 -5.34
CA PHE A 292 9.44 16.35 -4.75
C PHE A 292 8.43 15.71 -5.71
N ALA A 293 8.58 14.42 -5.97
CA ALA A 293 7.50 13.61 -6.52
C ALA A 293 6.44 13.39 -5.44
N LEU A 294 5.23 13.91 -5.68
CA LEU A 294 4.14 13.81 -4.73
C LEU A 294 3.33 12.53 -4.97
N ILE A 295 3.64 11.51 -4.18
CA ILE A 295 3.06 10.19 -4.35
C ILE A 295 1.79 10.02 -3.52
N SER A 296 0.65 10.29 -4.15
CA SER A 296 -0.68 10.15 -3.56
C SER A 296 -1.68 9.53 -4.56
N PRO A 297 -1.71 8.18 -4.69
CA PRO A 297 -2.56 7.45 -5.62
C PRO A 297 -4.05 7.78 -5.53
N ASP A 298 -4.54 8.21 -4.38
CA ASP A 298 -5.94 8.54 -4.17
C ASP A 298 -6.49 9.63 -5.13
N TYR A 299 -5.62 10.48 -5.68
CA TYR A 299 -6.01 11.47 -6.68
C TYR A 299 -6.35 10.87 -8.04
N TRP A 300 -5.95 9.62 -8.32
CA TRP A 300 -6.25 8.93 -9.57
C TRP A 300 -7.72 8.51 -9.67
N ARG A 301 -8.43 8.33 -8.54
CA ARG A 301 -9.80 7.77 -8.51
C ARG A 301 -10.79 8.52 -9.42
N LYS A 302 -10.76 9.85 -9.39
CA LYS A 302 -11.63 10.70 -10.24
C LYS A 302 -11.24 10.69 -11.71
N PHE A 303 -10.02 10.24 -12.04
CA PHE A 303 -9.64 9.94 -13.42
C PHE A 303 -10.18 8.56 -13.84
N LEU A 304 -10.16 7.60 -12.93
CA LEU A 304 -10.58 6.23 -13.20
C LEU A 304 -12.10 6.08 -13.36
N LEU A 305 -12.89 6.90 -12.67
CA LEU A 305 -14.35 6.87 -12.69
C LEU A 305 -14.91 8.30 -12.59
N ASP A 306 -15.85 8.64 -13.48
CA ASP A 306 -16.68 9.82 -13.31
C ASP A 306 -17.72 9.57 -12.22
N TYR A 307 -17.60 10.29 -11.09
CA TYR A 307 -18.49 10.12 -9.95
C TYR A 307 -19.93 10.54 -10.28
N GLY A 308 -20.11 11.50 -11.20
CA GLY A 308 -21.43 11.97 -11.64
C GLY A 308 -22.23 10.89 -12.37
N SER A 309 -21.52 9.96 -13.04
CA SER A 309 -22.12 8.85 -13.79
C SER A 309 -22.90 7.84 -12.93
N LEU A 310 -22.73 7.88 -11.60
CA LEU A 310 -23.35 6.92 -10.67
C LEU A 310 -24.74 7.34 -10.16
N GLY A 311 -25.20 8.56 -10.45
CA GLY A 311 -26.48 9.05 -9.94
C GLY A 311 -26.60 8.95 -8.42
N ASP A 312 -27.68 8.34 -7.93
CA ASP A 312 -27.96 8.19 -6.49
C ASP A 312 -26.90 7.36 -5.74
N ASP A 313 -26.07 6.61 -6.46
CA ASP A 313 -25.01 5.77 -5.91
C ASP A 313 -23.64 6.44 -5.83
N TYR A 314 -23.56 7.75 -6.06
CA TYR A 314 -22.30 8.53 -6.06
C TYR A 314 -21.40 8.28 -4.84
N LYS A 315 -21.97 7.95 -3.68
CA LYS A 315 -21.22 7.65 -2.45
C LYS A 315 -20.35 6.40 -2.56
N TYR A 316 -20.64 5.49 -3.47
CA TYR A 316 -19.85 4.27 -3.70
C TYR A 316 -18.68 4.47 -4.68
N ALA A 317 -18.50 5.66 -5.27
CA ALA A 317 -17.47 5.88 -6.28
C ALA A 317 -16.04 5.53 -5.83
N ALA A 318 -15.72 5.86 -4.57
CA ALA A 318 -14.42 5.49 -3.99
C ALA A 318 -14.28 3.97 -3.81
N ALA A 319 -15.33 3.26 -3.41
CA ALA A 319 -15.29 1.81 -3.26
C ALA A 319 -15.12 1.12 -4.63
N LEU A 320 -15.84 1.59 -5.65
CA LEU A 320 -15.84 1.02 -7.01
C LEU A 320 -14.49 1.14 -7.74
N THR A 321 -13.64 2.09 -7.33
CA THR A 321 -12.28 2.30 -7.85
C THR A 321 -11.19 1.61 -7.02
N GLY A 322 -11.52 1.05 -5.86
CA GLY A 322 -10.54 0.62 -4.85
C GLY A 322 -9.57 -0.46 -5.34
N HIS A 323 -10.09 -1.52 -5.97
CA HIS A 323 -9.27 -2.64 -6.43
C HIS A 323 -8.36 -2.28 -7.60
N GLU A 324 -8.87 -1.49 -8.57
CA GLU A 324 -8.03 -0.99 -9.65
C GLU A 324 -6.93 -0.06 -9.13
N LEU A 325 -7.25 0.82 -8.17
CA LEU A 325 -6.25 1.67 -7.56
C LEU A 325 -5.12 0.87 -6.90
N ALA A 326 -5.44 -0.22 -6.21
CA ALA A 326 -4.45 -1.12 -5.62
C ALA A 326 -3.52 -1.74 -6.67
N ILE A 327 -4.08 -2.12 -7.83
CA ILE A 327 -3.29 -2.65 -8.96
C ILE A 327 -2.35 -1.57 -9.52
N ILE A 328 -2.82 -0.33 -9.68
CA ILE A 328 -1.97 0.76 -10.18
C ILE A 328 -0.88 1.10 -9.16
N ASP A 329 -1.17 1.09 -7.86
CA ASP A 329 -0.16 1.35 -6.82
C ASP A 329 0.94 0.26 -6.79
N GLN A 330 0.61 -1.00 -7.05
CA GLN A 330 1.62 -2.07 -7.22
C GLN A 330 2.52 -1.83 -8.44
N LYS A 331 1.94 -1.32 -9.54
CA LYS A 331 2.70 -0.96 -10.74
C LYS A 331 3.60 0.26 -10.50
N LEU A 332 3.11 1.25 -9.76
CA LEU A 332 3.91 2.38 -9.30
C LEU A 332 5.11 1.91 -8.47
N ASP A 333 4.92 0.98 -7.52
CA ASP A 333 6.04 0.45 -6.72
C ASP A 333 7.11 -0.22 -7.58
N ARG A 334 6.68 -0.98 -8.58
CA ARG A 334 7.58 -1.61 -9.55
C ARG A 334 8.32 -0.56 -10.37
N TYR A 335 7.60 0.44 -10.88
CA TYR A 335 8.20 1.55 -11.62
C TYR A 335 9.25 2.31 -10.81
N MET A 336 8.94 2.59 -9.54
CA MET A 336 9.88 3.26 -8.64
C MET A 336 11.09 2.40 -8.29
N ALA A 337 10.94 1.07 -8.24
CA ALA A 337 12.08 0.16 -8.09
C ALA A 337 12.98 0.19 -9.33
N ASP A 338 12.42 0.09 -10.53
CA ASP A 338 13.17 0.19 -11.79
C ASP A 338 13.89 1.55 -11.90
N LYS A 339 13.21 2.64 -11.50
CA LYS A 339 13.76 4.00 -11.42
C LYS A 339 14.90 4.13 -10.42
N ALA A 340 14.86 3.37 -9.32
CA ALA A 340 15.93 3.32 -8.35
C ALA A 340 17.15 2.55 -8.86
N GLU A 341 16.92 1.40 -9.50
CA GLU A 341 17.99 0.59 -10.10
C GLU A 341 18.73 1.34 -11.22
N SER A 342 18.04 2.23 -11.95
CA SER A 342 18.65 3.10 -12.95
C SER A 342 19.35 4.34 -12.36
N GLY A 343 19.32 4.53 -11.03
CA GLY A 343 19.93 5.70 -10.36
C GLY A 343 19.20 7.01 -10.66
N GLN A 344 17.89 6.97 -10.93
CA GLN A 344 17.08 8.12 -11.35
C GLN A 344 16.11 8.60 -10.25
N MET A 345 16.35 8.24 -8.99
CA MET A 345 15.45 8.60 -7.88
C MET A 345 15.34 10.11 -7.68
N THR A 346 14.14 10.57 -7.36
CA THR A 346 13.82 11.96 -7.00
C THR A 346 13.60 12.05 -5.49
N HIS A 347 13.45 13.26 -4.96
CA HIS A 347 12.84 13.43 -3.65
C HIS A 347 11.40 12.92 -3.66
N LEU A 348 10.91 12.37 -2.55
CA LEU A 348 9.56 11.78 -2.49
C LEU A 348 8.76 12.38 -1.33
N LEU A 349 7.56 12.86 -1.65
CA LEU A 349 6.53 13.16 -0.66
C LEU A 349 5.47 12.07 -0.72
N ILE A 350 5.35 11.27 0.33
CA ILE A 350 4.49 10.08 0.34
C ILE A 350 3.27 10.34 1.23
N ASP A 351 2.10 10.45 0.61
CA ASP A 351 0.79 10.47 1.27
C ASP A 351 -0.03 9.28 0.75
N ARG A 352 0.43 8.08 1.07
CA ARG A 352 -0.24 6.84 0.71
C ARG A 352 -0.69 6.08 1.96
N PHE A 353 -1.93 5.64 1.94
CA PHE A 353 -2.41 4.63 2.88
C PHE A 353 -2.36 3.27 2.20
N ARG A 354 -1.58 2.36 2.78
CA ARG A 354 -1.41 0.99 2.29
C ARG A 354 -1.54 0.06 3.48
N PHE A 355 -2.45 -0.90 3.39
CA PHE A 355 -2.63 -1.91 4.43
C PHE A 355 -1.38 -2.76 4.60
N ASP A 356 -0.71 -3.11 3.50
CA ASP A 356 0.51 -3.91 3.54
C ASP A 356 1.74 -3.14 4.08
N SER A 357 1.69 -1.80 4.14
CA SER A 357 2.76 -0.97 4.71
C SER A 357 2.86 -1.11 6.22
N PHE A 358 1.83 -1.68 6.84
CA PHE A 358 1.73 -1.95 8.27
C PHE A 358 1.97 -3.42 8.61
N SER A 359 1.88 -4.32 7.64
CA SER A 359 2.19 -5.74 7.80
C SER A 359 3.63 -6.02 7.39
N ALA A 360 4.56 -6.20 8.34
CA ALA A 360 5.75 -6.95 8.00
C ALA A 360 5.34 -8.42 7.91
N GLU A 361 5.36 -9.01 6.70
CA GLU A 361 5.34 -10.46 6.58
C GLU A 361 6.46 -11.03 7.47
N LYS A 362 6.15 -12.02 8.31
CA LYS A 362 7.05 -12.55 9.35
C LYS A 362 8.44 -12.97 8.84
N ASP A 363 8.59 -13.16 7.52
CA ASP A 363 9.82 -13.63 6.88
C ASP A 363 10.48 -12.61 5.92
N ARG A 364 10.01 -11.35 5.83
CA ARG A 364 10.69 -10.31 5.04
C ARG A 364 10.68 -8.93 5.71
N PRO A 365 11.84 -8.24 5.81
CA PRO A 365 11.88 -6.90 6.37
C PRO A 365 11.05 -5.92 5.53
N ALA A 366 10.32 -5.03 6.22
CA ALA A 366 9.50 -3.96 5.63
C ALA A 366 10.30 -3.06 4.66
N ASP A 367 11.63 -3.05 4.81
CA ASP A 367 12.61 -2.40 3.94
C ASP A 367 12.51 -2.82 2.47
N THR A 368 11.97 -4.00 2.14
CA THR A 368 11.95 -4.48 0.74
C THR A 368 10.83 -3.89 -0.13
N ARG A 369 9.74 -3.36 0.45
CA ARG A 369 8.54 -2.93 -0.31
C ARG A 369 8.21 -1.45 -0.20
N LEU A 370 8.64 -0.77 0.87
CA LEU A 370 8.29 0.63 1.08
C LEU A 370 9.14 1.56 0.22
N LEU A 371 8.55 2.60 -0.37
CA LEU A 371 9.32 3.60 -1.13
C LEU A 371 10.28 4.41 -0.26
N THR A 372 10.05 4.47 1.06
CA THR A 372 10.99 5.09 2.01
C THR A 372 12.37 4.46 1.98
N ARG A 373 12.52 3.24 1.44
CA ARG A 373 13.82 2.57 1.30
C ARG A 373 14.79 3.29 0.40
N PHE A 374 14.30 4.12 -0.51
CA PHE A 374 15.11 4.86 -1.46
C PHE A 374 15.65 6.19 -0.90
N GLY A 375 15.31 6.51 0.36
CA GLY A 375 15.72 7.76 0.98
C GLY A 375 17.08 7.64 1.63
N HIS A 376 17.93 8.63 1.36
CA HIS A 376 19.14 8.87 2.14
C HIS A 376 18.78 9.51 3.49
N ARG A 377 17.89 10.51 3.46
CA ARG A 377 17.24 11.11 4.64
C ARG A 377 15.75 10.84 4.60
N VAL A 378 15.21 10.33 5.70
CA VAL A 378 13.79 9.95 5.82
C VAL A 378 13.15 10.71 6.97
N TYR A 379 12.06 11.41 6.69
CA TYR A 379 11.21 12.08 7.67
C TYR A 379 9.87 11.34 7.76
N LEU A 380 9.58 10.75 8.92
CA LEU A 380 8.35 10.01 9.19
C LEU A 380 7.43 10.80 10.12
N PHE A 381 6.23 11.11 9.66
CA PHE A 381 5.22 11.80 10.46
C PHE A 381 4.08 10.84 10.81
N PHE A 382 3.89 10.54 12.09
CA PHE A 382 2.84 9.67 12.60
C PHE A 382 1.70 10.51 13.16
N VAL A 383 0.62 10.65 12.40
CA VAL A 383 -0.56 11.42 12.80
C VAL A 383 -1.48 10.57 13.67
N ILE A 384 -1.58 10.96 14.93
CA ILE A 384 -2.44 10.35 15.94
C ILE A 384 -3.73 11.19 16.02
N THR A 385 -4.85 10.58 15.68
CA THR A 385 -6.18 11.22 15.68
C THR A 385 -7.19 10.29 16.33
N PRO A 386 -8.06 10.78 17.23
CA PRO A 386 -9.13 9.98 17.81
C PRO A 386 -10.01 9.33 16.72
N PRO A 387 -10.33 8.03 16.79
CA PRO A 387 -11.09 7.34 15.75
C PRO A 387 -12.45 7.96 15.44
N GLU A 388 -13.20 8.43 16.45
CA GLU A 388 -14.47 9.14 16.28
C GLU A 388 -14.32 10.41 15.43
N ALA A 389 -13.24 11.17 15.61
CA ALA A 389 -12.96 12.36 14.82
C ALA A 389 -12.64 12.01 13.36
N THR A 390 -12.05 10.84 13.09
CA THR A 390 -11.81 10.39 11.72
C THR A 390 -13.12 10.10 10.97
N VAL A 391 -14.15 9.62 11.65
CA VAL A 391 -15.49 9.39 11.08
C VAL A 391 -16.12 10.71 10.65
N GLU A 392 -16.13 11.69 11.53
CA GLU A 392 -16.68 13.03 11.25
C GLU A 392 -15.91 13.76 10.13
N ARG A 393 -14.57 13.71 10.17
CA ARG A 393 -13.73 14.31 9.13
C ARG A 393 -13.91 13.64 7.77
N ALA A 394 -14.11 12.32 7.74
CA ALA A 394 -14.36 11.59 6.51
C ALA A 394 -15.68 12.01 5.86
N TRP A 395 -16.71 12.28 6.66
CA TRP A 395 -18.00 12.80 6.18
C TRP A 395 -17.86 14.18 5.55
N ILE A 396 -17.20 15.11 6.25
CA ILE A 396 -16.92 16.46 5.72
C ILE A 396 -16.15 16.35 4.40
N ARG A 397 -15.11 15.52 4.34
CA ARG A 397 -14.37 15.26 3.10
C ARG A 397 -15.26 14.67 1.99
N GLY A 398 -16.22 13.83 2.36
CA GLY A 398 -17.24 13.29 1.46
C GLY A 398 -18.08 14.40 0.83
N LEU A 399 -18.56 15.35 1.64
CA LEU A 399 -19.30 16.52 1.17
C LEU A 399 -18.45 17.41 0.26
N ASP A 400 -17.20 17.69 0.65
CA ASP A 400 -16.32 18.61 -0.08
C ASP A 400 -15.85 18.03 -1.41
N THR A 401 -15.53 16.73 -1.45
CA THR A 401 -14.81 16.12 -2.58
C THR A 401 -15.56 14.97 -3.27
N GLY A 402 -16.71 14.55 -2.73
CA GLY A 402 -17.44 13.36 -3.19
C GLY A 402 -16.84 12.04 -2.71
N ARG A 403 -15.82 12.06 -1.84
CA ARG A 403 -15.11 10.86 -1.37
C ARG A 403 -15.67 10.35 -0.04
N TYR A 404 -16.81 9.68 -0.11
CA TYR A 404 -17.45 9.02 1.03
C TYR A 404 -16.75 7.70 1.39
N LYS A 405 -16.94 7.28 2.65
CA LYS A 405 -16.44 6.01 3.19
C LYS A 405 -17.41 5.53 4.27
N ALA A 406 -17.56 4.22 4.39
CA ALA A 406 -18.40 3.63 5.42
C ALA A 406 -17.75 3.74 6.80
N VAL A 407 -18.55 3.70 7.86
CA VAL A 407 -18.09 3.92 9.24
C VAL A 407 -17.24 2.75 9.71
N ASP A 408 -17.76 1.53 9.53
CA ASP A 408 -17.07 0.27 9.80
C ASP A 408 -15.73 0.19 9.06
N ASP A 409 -15.70 0.62 7.79
CA ASP A 409 -14.46 0.72 7.03
C ASP A 409 -13.47 1.70 7.69
N LEU A 410 -13.93 2.90 8.10
CA LEU A 410 -13.09 3.90 8.76
C LEU A 410 -12.53 3.40 10.10
N LEU A 411 -13.35 2.75 10.93
CA LEU A 411 -12.92 2.25 12.23
C LEU A 411 -11.97 1.05 12.09
N HIS A 412 -12.24 0.13 11.15
CA HIS A 412 -11.29 -0.94 10.80
C HIS A 412 -9.93 -0.37 10.38
N HIS A 413 -9.93 0.62 9.50
CA HIS A 413 -8.73 1.32 9.05
C HIS A 413 -7.95 2.01 10.19
N ASN A 414 -8.64 2.47 11.24
CA ASN A 414 -7.98 3.00 12.44
C ASN A 414 -7.27 1.87 13.19
N VAL A 415 -7.98 0.78 13.49
CA VAL A 415 -7.40 -0.38 14.19
C VAL A 415 -6.14 -0.88 13.50
N GLU A 416 -6.18 -1.04 12.18
CA GLU A 416 -5.02 -1.49 11.41
C GLU A 416 -3.86 -0.48 11.45
N ALA A 417 -4.14 0.80 11.28
CA ALA A 417 -3.12 1.84 11.30
C ALA A 417 -2.38 1.87 12.64
N PHE A 418 -3.11 1.84 13.76
CA PHE A 418 -2.51 1.88 15.10
C PHE A 418 -1.87 0.55 15.51
N THR A 419 -2.37 -0.57 15.00
CA THR A 419 -1.75 -1.90 15.22
C THR A 419 -0.39 -2.01 14.53
N GLY A 420 -0.26 -1.54 13.29
CA GLY A 420 1.00 -1.66 12.54
C GLY A 420 1.98 -0.49 12.72
N MET A 421 1.52 0.66 13.22
CA MET A 421 2.35 1.85 13.42
C MET A 421 3.62 1.57 14.24
N PRO A 422 3.58 0.85 15.39
CA PRO A 422 4.78 0.50 16.13
C PRO A 422 5.81 -0.30 15.32
N GLN A 423 5.36 -1.32 14.57
CA GLN A 423 6.25 -2.17 13.81
C GLN A 423 6.96 -1.38 12.70
N LEU A 424 6.20 -0.56 11.98
CA LEU A 424 6.74 0.34 10.98
C LEU A 424 7.72 1.33 11.61
N PHE A 425 7.34 1.99 12.70
CA PHE A 425 8.19 2.94 13.42
C PHE A 425 9.54 2.33 13.76
N PHE A 426 9.57 1.17 14.44
CA PHE A 426 10.83 0.56 14.85
C PHE A 426 11.67 0.03 13.68
N SER A 427 11.06 -0.34 12.55
CA SER A 427 11.82 -0.75 11.35
C SER A 427 12.67 0.38 10.77
N TRP A 428 12.26 1.63 10.98
CA TRP A 428 12.96 2.82 10.48
C TRP A 428 13.78 3.50 11.58
N ALA A 429 13.19 3.73 12.75
CA ALA A 429 13.84 4.44 13.85
C ALA A 429 15.12 3.73 14.33
N LEU A 430 15.24 2.40 14.11
CA LEU A 430 16.42 1.63 14.50
C LEU A 430 17.37 1.34 13.31
N ALA A 431 17.06 1.86 12.11
CA ALA A 431 17.93 1.73 10.95
C ALA A 431 19.27 2.44 11.22
N ARG A 432 20.37 1.84 10.75
CA ARG A 432 21.74 2.34 10.94
C ARG A 432 22.42 2.77 9.65
N ASP A 433 21.81 2.48 8.52
CA ASP A 433 22.32 2.71 7.18
C ASP A 433 21.84 4.05 6.58
N ARG A 434 21.00 4.80 7.30
CA ARG A 434 20.36 6.04 6.84
C ARG A 434 19.93 6.93 7.99
N GLU A 435 19.75 8.21 7.70
CA GLU A 435 19.26 9.20 8.65
C GLU A 435 17.72 9.19 8.67
N VAL A 436 17.14 8.93 9.85
CA VAL A 436 15.69 8.85 10.04
C VAL A 436 15.27 9.80 11.14
N HIS A 437 14.58 10.87 10.75
CA HIS A 437 13.79 11.69 11.65
C HIS A 437 12.37 11.13 11.76
N PHE A 438 11.80 11.18 12.94
CA PHE A 438 10.39 10.83 13.15
C PHE A 438 9.72 11.79 14.11
N GLU A 439 8.42 11.97 13.91
CA GLU A 439 7.57 12.79 14.77
C GLU A 439 6.18 12.16 14.92
N PHE A 440 5.73 12.04 16.17
CA PHE A 440 4.36 11.68 16.53
C PHE A 440 3.57 12.96 16.76
N LEU A 441 2.45 13.10 16.06
CA LEU A 441 1.68 14.33 15.97
C LEU A 441 0.26 14.09 16.46
N ASP A 442 -0.13 14.76 17.54
CA ASP A 442 -1.50 14.82 18.00
C ASP A 442 -2.30 15.79 17.12
N ASN A 443 -3.27 15.25 16.39
CA ASN A 443 -4.16 15.99 15.53
C ASN A 443 -5.60 16.03 16.03
N SER A 444 -5.80 15.97 17.36
CA SER A 444 -7.07 16.29 18.05
C SER A 444 -7.37 17.81 18.10
N VAL A 445 -6.65 18.61 17.31
CA VAL A 445 -6.80 20.07 17.23
C VAL A 445 -7.88 20.49 16.21
N PRO A 446 -8.39 21.73 16.28
CA PRO A 446 -9.32 22.27 15.28
C PRO A 446 -8.72 22.27 13.87
N LYS A 447 -9.59 22.11 12.84
CA LYS A 447 -9.17 22.17 11.42
C LYS A 447 -8.43 23.48 11.14
N GLY A 448 -7.28 23.39 10.47
CA GLY A 448 -6.41 24.53 10.15
C GLY A 448 -5.41 24.89 11.25
N SER A 449 -5.52 24.30 12.45
CA SER A 449 -4.50 24.44 13.48
C SER A 449 -3.31 23.51 13.23
N ARG A 450 -2.13 23.93 13.67
CA ARG A 450 -0.93 23.09 13.66
C ARG A 450 -1.09 21.95 14.69
N PRO A 451 -0.82 20.69 14.33
CA PRO A 451 -0.86 19.57 15.27
C PRO A 451 0.21 19.74 16.35
N ARG A 452 -0.02 19.13 17.51
CA ARG A 452 0.91 19.16 18.66
C ARG A 452 1.92 18.03 18.53
N THR A 453 3.18 18.31 18.86
CA THR A 453 4.22 17.27 18.90
C THR A 453 4.05 16.44 20.16
N ILE A 454 3.79 15.14 20.01
CA ILE A 454 3.76 14.17 21.11
C ILE A 454 5.18 13.73 21.45
N ALA A 455 5.93 13.36 20.42
CA ALA A 455 7.31 12.91 20.53
C ALA A 455 8.04 13.15 19.20
N SER A 456 9.34 13.37 19.25
CA SER A 456 10.18 13.51 18.06
C SER A 456 11.57 12.95 18.30
N GLY A 457 12.31 12.65 17.24
CA GLY A 457 13.70 12.23 17.40
C GLY A 457 14.39 11.80 16.12
N TRP A 458 15.61 11.32 16.31
CA TRP A 458 16.49 10.81 15.27
C TRP A 458 17.01 9.44 15.69
N ASN A 459 17.07 8.49 14.75
CA ASN A 459 17.70 7.16 14.88
C ASN A 459 17.99 6.68 16.32
N GLY A 460 17.10 5.87 16.89
CA GLY A 460 17.28 5.27 18.21
C GLY A 460 17.16 6.24 19.39
N ARG A 461 17.00 7.55 19.16
CA ARG A 461 16.84 8.57 20.21
C ARG A 461 15.52 9.30 20.06
N MET A 462 14.80 9.51 21.15
CA MET A 462 13.47 10.12 21.16
C MET A 462 13.29 11.06 22.35
N ALA A 463 12.74 12.24 22.10
CA ALA A 463 12.16 13.11 23.10
C ALA A 463 10.63 12.95 23.11
N ILE A 464 10.04 12.80 24.30
CA ILE A 464 8.60 12.66 24.54
C ILE A 464 8.15 13.89 25.31
N TYR A 465 7.25 14.66 24.70
CA TYR A 465 6.69 15.90 25.24
C TYR A 465 5.27 15.69 25.80
N ASP A 466 4.53 14.71 25.26
CA ASP A 466 3.23 14.29 25.76
C ASP A 466 3.22 12.77 25.99
N ALA A 467 3.43 12.36 27.24
CA ALA A 467 3.42 10.95 27.59
C ALA A 467 2.01 10.31 27.47
N GLY A 468 0.94 11.09 27.65
CA GLY A 468 -0.43 10.62 27.44
C GLY A 468 -0.72 10.36 25.96
N GLY A 469 -0.22 11.23 25.08
CA GLY A 469 -0.26 11.06 23.63
C GLY A 469 0.36 9.75 23.15
N MET A 470 1.44 9.28 23.79
CA MET A 470 2.06 7.99 23.48
C MET A 470 1.16 6.79 23.79
N LEU A 471 0.35 6.87 24.86
CA LEU A 471 -0.61 5.80 25.21
C LEU A 471 -1.72 5.67 24.17
N ASN A 472 -2.01 6.73 23.41
CA ASN A 472 -3.06 6.69 22.40
C ASN A 472 -2.76 5.71 21.25
N VAL A 473 -1.48 5.37 21.01
CA VAL A 473 -1.11 4.37 20.01
C VAL A 473 -1.70 2.99 20.36
N ASP A 474 -1.69 2.60 21.63
CA ASP A 474 -2.30 1.35 22.08
C ASP A 474 -3.81 1.50 22.34
N ARG A 475 -4.27 2.67 22.76
CA ARG A 475 -5.69 2.93 22.99
C ARG A 475 -6.49 2.83 21.69
N PHE A 476 -6.02 3.46 20.62
CA PHE A 476 -6.77 3.61 19.36
C PHE A 476 -6.82 2.35 18.49
N ARG A 477 -6.24 1.23 18.95
CA ARG A 477 -6.48 -0.10 18.36
C ARG A 477 -7.63 -0.87 19.03
N LYS A 478 -8.12 -0.41 20.19
CA LYS A 478 -9.19 -1.07 20.98
C LYS A 478 -10.57 -0.49 20.64
N ILE A 479 -11.00 -0.71 19.40
CA ILE A 479 -12.16 -0.04 18.80
C ILE A 479 -13.25 -1.05 18.44
N GLU A 480 -14.51 -0.71 18.71
CA GLU A 480 -15.68 -1.40 18.21
C GLU A 480 -15.95 -0.95 16.77
N ILE A 481 -15.72 -1.84 15.80
CA ILE A 481 -15.83 -1.51 14.38
C ILE A 481 -17.29 -1.34 13.94
N ASP A 482 -18.24 -1.94 14.66
CA ASP A 482 -19.66 -1.85 14.39
C ASP A 482 -20.32 -0.64 15.09
N ALA A 483 -19.53 0.26 15.69
CA ALA A 483 -20.02 1.43 16.39
C ALA A 483 -20.84 2.35 15.47
N THR A 484 -22.00 2.78 15.95
CA THR A 484 -22.93 3.65 15.21
C THR A 484 -23.01 5.06 15.78
N CYS A 485 -22.26 5.35 16.83
CA CYS A 485 -22.14 6.69 17.39
C CYS A 485 -20.82 6.86 18.16
N PRO A 486 -20.38 8.10 18.46
CA PRO A 486 -19.09 8.34 19.10
C PRO A 486 -18.89 7.66 20.46
N SER A 487 -19.96 7.51 21.27
CA SER A 487 -19.85 6.94 22.61
C SER A 487 -19.52 5.45 22.62
N ASP A 488 -19.79 4.75 21.51
CA ASP A 488 -19.67 3.30 21.42
C ASP A 488 -18.36 2.86 20.77
N VAL A 489 -17.50 3.82 20.39
CA VAL A 489 -16.28 3.57 19.60
C VAL A 489 -15.26 2.74 20.35
N TYR A 490 -15.13 2.91 21.67
CA TYR A 490 -14.07 2.29 22.46
C TYR A 490 -14.54 1.00 23.13
N LEU A 491 -13.76 -0.07 23.00
CA LEU A 491 -14.01 -1.32 23.71
C LEU A 491 -13.76 -1.17 25.21
N PRO A 492 -14.38 -2.00 26.07
CA PRO A 492 -14.11 -2.00 27.51
C PRO A 492 -12.62 -2.11 27.83
N GLY A 493 -12.12 -1.25 28.73
CA GLY A 493 -10.70 -1.19 29.11
C GLY A 493 -9.81 -0.38 28.15
N ALA A 494 -10.34 0.22 27.09
CA ALA A 494 -9.60 1.17 26.26
C ALA A 494 -9.27 2.46 27.01
N GLU A 495 -10.13 2.90 27.93
CA GLU A 495 -9.91 4.13 28.71
C GLU A 495 -8.91 3.98 29.84
N ASP A 496 -8.57 2.75 30.24
CA ASP A 496 -7.58 2.49 31.29
C ASP A 496 -6.15 2.76 30.77
N PRO A 497 -5.44 3.79 31.29
CA PRO A 497 -4.08 4.09 30.86
C PRO A 497 -3.08 2.96 31.14
N ALA A 498 -3.26 2.19 32.22
CA ALA A 498 -2.35 1.10 32.58
C ALA A 498 -2.34 0.00 31.50
N SER A 499 -3.51 -0.26 30.91
CA SER A 499 -3.71 -1.19 29.80
C SER A 499 -3.18 -0.70 28.44
N ASN A 500 -2.63 0.53 28.35
CA ASN A 500 -2.21 1.18 27.09
C ASN A 500 -0.71 1.53 27.06
N THR A 501 0.11 0.89 27.90
CA THR A 501 1.54 1.19 28.07
C THR A 501 2.48 0.40 27.15
N GLY A 502 1.96 -0.55 26.38
CA GLY A 502 2.75 -1.50 25.60
C GLY A 502 3.68 -0.86 24.57
N PHE A 503 3.21 0.14 23.81
CA PHE A 503 4.04 0.86 22.85
C PHE A 503 5.16 1.66 23.52
N LEU A 504 4.84 2.38 24.61
CA LEU A 504 5.84 3.14 25.36
C LEU A 504 6.89 2.22 26.00
N ARG A 505 6.46 1.08 26.57
CA ARG A 505 7.36 0.04 27.08
C ARG A 505 8.29 -0.47 25.99
N ALA A 506 7.77 -0.78 24.80
CA ALA A 506 8.59 -1.20 23.67
C ALA A 506 9.61 -0.11 23.24
N CYS A 507 9.26 1.18 23.37
CA CYS A 507 10.22 2.27 23.11
C CYS A 507 11.34 2.27 24.14
N LEU A 508 11.01 2.16 25.43
CA LEU A 508 12.00 2.10 26.54
C LEU A 508 12.96 0.91 26.41
N GLU A 509 12.48 -0.23 25.91
CA GLU A 509 13.27 -1.44 25.73
C GLU A 509 14.21 -1.40 24.51
N ARG A 510 13.77 -0.76 23.41
CA ARG A 510 14.43 -0.92 22.10
C ARG A 510 15.24 0.28 21.65
N MET A 511 14.90 1.47 22.13
CA MET A 511 15.58 2.70 21.76
C MET A 511 16.82 2.90 22.63
N ASP A 512 17.83 3.59 22.08
CA ASP A 512 19.07 3.86 22.78
C ASP A 512 18.88 4.87 23.92
N SER A 513 18.05 5.89 23.70
CA SER A 513 17.78 6.97 24.65
C SER A 513 16.36 7.52 24.48
N LEU A 514 15.60 7.58 25.57
CA LEU A 514 14.34 8.31 25.69
C LEU A 514 14.50 9.46 26.68
N ARG A 515 14.05 10.64 26.29
CA ARG A 515 13.98 11.82 27.17
C ARG A 515 12.52 12.20 27.34
N PHE A 516 12.06 12.25 28.57
CA PHE A 516 10.76 12.82 28.88
C PHE A 516 10.96 14.28 29.24
N VAL A 517 10.33 15.15 28.46
CA VAL A 517 10.62 16.59 28.40
C VAL A 517 9.40 17.38 28.86
N ASP A 518 9.62 18.41 29.65
CA ASP A 518 8.58 19.41 29.93
C ASP A 518 8.39 20.28 28.68
N PRO A 519 7.18 20.29 28.08
CA PRO A 519 6.94 21.07 26.87
C PRO A 519 7.11 22.59 27.07
N ALA A 520 6.94 23.10 28.30
CA ALA A 520 6.98 24.53 28.58
C ALA A 520 8.39 25.15 28.45
N ASP A 521 9.43 24.40 28.83
CA ASP A 521 10.80 24.89 28.83
C ASP A 521 11.83 23.98 28.13
N GLY A 522 11.42 22.80 27.66
CA GLY A 522 12.28 21.86 26.97
C GLY A 522 13.22 21.07 27.90
N THR A 523 13.05 21.18 29.22
CA THR A 523 13.93 20.50 30.19
C THR A 523 13.50 19.03 30.37
N PRO A 524 14.43 18.07 30.29
CA PRO A 524 14.10 16.68 30.57
C PRO A 524 13.87 16.46 32.07
N TRP A 525 12.71 15.94 32.45
CA TRP A 525 12.38 15.54 33.83
C TRP A 525 12.71 14.06 34.10
N ALA A 526 12.79 13.22 33.07
CA ALA A 526 13.33 11.87 33.16
C ALA A 526 14.10 11.48 31.89
N ILE A 527 15.13 10.64 32.05
CA ILE A 527 15.94 10.12 30.95
C ILE A 527 16.04 8.61 31.12
N ALA A 528 15.66 7.85 30.09
CA ALA A 528 15.83 6.41 30.04
C ALA A 528 16.92 6.05 29.02
N GLU A 529 17.98 5.40 29.48
CA GLU A 529 19.09 4.95 28.62
C GLU A 529 19.42 3.50 28.94
N ARG A 530 19.46 2.65 27.90
CA ARG A 530 19.80 1.21 28.02
C ARG A 530 19.05 0.47 29.13
N GLY A 531 17.75 0.75 29.27
CA GLY A 531 16.89 0.11 30.27
C GLY A 531 17.05 0.63 31.70
N THR A 532 17.75 1.74 31.92
CA THR A 532 17.83 2.43 33.22
C THR A 532 17.20 3.81 33.13
N VAL A 533 16.32 4.14 34.07
CA VAL A 533 15.71 5.47 34.18
C VAL A 533 16.40 6.32 35.24
N VAL A 534 16.72 7.57 34.87
CA VAL A 534 17.23 8.61 35.76
C VAL A 534 16.24 9.76 35.82
N TRP A 535 15.68 9.99 37.00
CA TRP A 535 14.85 11.15 37.29
C TRP A 535 15.70 12.42 37.44
N ARG A 536 15.28 13.51 36.81
CA ARG A 536 15.94 14.82 36.81
C ARG A 536 15.07 15.91 37.43
N GLY A 537 13.76 15.70 37.51
CA GLY A 537 12.79 16.55 38.16
C GLY A 537 11.48 15.81 38.36
N ASP A 538 10.48 16.51 38.89
CA ASP A 538 9.14 15.96 39.02
C ASP A 538 8.45 15.89 37.63
N PRO A 539 7.73 14.80 37.33
CA PRO A 539 6.93 14.73 36.12
C PRO A 539 5.80 15.79 36.14
N PRO A 540 5.39 16.30 34.98
CA PRO A 540 4.37 17.34 34.91
C PRO A 540 3.02 16.82 35.45
N PRO A 541 2.12 17.72 35.92
CA PRO A 541 0.88 17.33 36.59
C PRO A 541 -0.07 16.46 35.75
N ASP A 542 0.00 16.60 34.43
CA ASP A 542 -0.80 15.88 33.43
C ASP A 542 -0.17 14.55 32.98
N CYS A 543 1.06 14.23 33.45
CA CYS A 543 1.70 12.94 33.18
C CYS A 543 0.88 11.78 33.79
N PRO A 544 0.38 10.82 32.99
CA PRO A 544 -0.43 9.72 33.50
C PRO A 544 0.27 8.87 34.55
N GLU A 545 -0.44 8.44 35.60
CA GLU A 545 0.10 7.58 36.66
C GLU A 545 0.69 6.28 36.11
N ALA A 546 0.08 5.70 35.09
CA ALA A 546 0.59 4.51 34.39
C ALA A 546 1.99 4.72 33.77
N VAL A 547 2.30 5.93 33.31
CA VAL A 547 3.64 6.27 32.79
C VAL A 547 4.63 6.39 33.94
N ARG A 548 4.25 7.05 35.03
CA ARG A 548 5.10 7.16 36.23
C ARG A 548 5.44 5.77 36.78
N GLY A 549 4.43 4.92 36.96
CA GLY A 549 4.61 3.53 37.39
C GLY A 549 5.52 2.71 36.46
N LEU A 550 5.37 2.88 35.14
CA LEU A 550 6.26 2.24 34.16
C LEU A 550 7.72 2.70 34.29
N LEU A 551 7.95 3.99 34.56
CA LEU A 551 9.30 4.54 34.76
C LEU A 551 9.89 4.13 36.11
N ASP A 552 9.07 4.03 37.15
CA ASP A 552 9.46 3.54 38.48
C ASP A 552 9.84 2.05 38.46
N GLU A 553 9.15 1.22 37.66
CA GLU A 553 9.58 -0.16 37.37
C GLU A 553 11.02 -0.22 36.81
N LEU A 554 11.48 0.86 36.18
CA LEU A 554 12.75 0.93 35.45
C LEU A 554 13.82 1.82 36.12
N GLY A 555 13.61 2.42 37.31
CA GLY A 555 14.64 3.24 37.97
C GLY A 555 14.57 3.35 39.51
N PRO A 556 15.71 3.54 40.22
CA PRO A 556 17.06 2.99 40.02
C PRO A 556 17.57 2.18 41.24
N GLU A 557 18.69 1.45 41.10
CA GLU A 557 19.67 1.39 42.22
C GLU A 557 20.36 2.76 42.28
N ALA A 558 20.29 3.43 43.43
CA ALA A 558 20.62 4.84 43.61
C ALA A 558 22.01 5.26 43.10
N GLY A 559 22.05 6.18 42.14
CA GLY A 559 23.28 6.87 41.75
C GLY A 559 22.97 8.23 41.13
N ARG A 560 23.25 9.32 41.85
CA ARG A 560 23.35 10.66 41.27
C ARG A 560 24.59 10.69 40.36
N GLY A 561 24.48 10.12 39.17
CA GLY A 561 25.52 10.12 38.15
C GLY A 561 25.36 11.30 37.19
N THR A 562 26.41 12.07 37.00
CA THR A 562 26.55 13.01 35.88
C THR A 562 26.59 12.20 34.57
N PRO A 563 25.76 12.51 33.56
CA PRO A 563 25.78 11.75 32.31
C PRO A 563 27.03 12.14 31.49
N PRO A 564 27.53 11.25 30.61
CA PRO A 564 28.56 11.60 29.64
C PRO A 564 28.02 12.68 28.67
N GLU A 565 28.82 13.71 28.42
CA GLU A 565 28.58 14.73 27.40
C GLU A 565 28.56 14.06 26.01
N GLY A 566 27.36 13.84 25.49
CA GLY A 566 27.15 13.22 24.18
C GLY A 566 25.72 13.38 23.70
N GLY A 567 25.10 14.53 23.98
CA GLY A 567 23.79 14.88 23.46
C GLY A 567 23.88 15.25 21.98
N LEU A 568 22.97 14.74 21.16
CA LEU A 568 22.56 15.49 19.98
C LEU A 568 22.11 16.88 20.47
N ASP A 569 22.51 17.93 19.76
CA ASP A 569 22.10 19.28 20.11
C ASP A 569 20.57 19.36 19.97
N HIS A 570 19.88 19.63 21.08
CA HIS A 570 18.42 19.82 21.10
C HIS A 570 17.99 20.91 20.09
N ARG A 571 18.91 21.82 19.72
CA ARG A 571 18.67 22.84 18.68
C ARG A 571 18.61 22.26 17.26
N ASP A 572 19.38 21.21 16.96
CA ASP A 572 19.31 20.52 15.66
C ASP A 572 18.02 19.67 15.55
N GLU A 573 17.52 19.13 16.67
CA GLU A 573 16.24 18.40 16.71
C GLU A 573 15.04 19.32 16.40
N LEU A 574 15.00 20.53 16.98
CA LEU A 574 13.91 21.50 16.77
C LEU A 574 13.82 22.02 15.33
N GLY A 575 14.94 22.05 14.60
CA GLY A 575 14.97 22.45 13.19
C GLY A 575 14.13 21.53 12.27
N SER A 576 13.93 20.28 12.68
CA SER A 576 13.22 19.25 11.90
C SER A 576 11.77 19.02 12.34
N VAL A 577 11.40 19.50 13.54
CA VAL A 577 10.05 19.38 14.09
C VAL A 577 9.06 20.22 13.26
N VAL A 578 7.94 19.59 12.88
CA VAL A 578 6.86 20.22 12.12
C VAL A 578 5.61 20.45 12.95
N GLY A 579 5.41 19.77 14.08
CA GLY A 579 4.35 20.11 15.02
C GLY A 579 4.65 21.41 15.78
N ARG A 580 3.67 21.87 16.57
CA ARG A 580 3.94 22.85 17.62
C ARG A 580 4.40 22.11 18.87
N MET A 581 5.54 22.53 19.39
CA MET A 581 5.91 22.28 20.79
C MET A 581 4.86 23.01 21.63
N VAL A 582 4.16 22.28 22.49
CA VAL A 582 2.91 22.75 23.12
C VAL A 582 3.19 23.88 24.11
#